data_AF-M5TQ17-F1
#
_entry.id   AF-M5TQ17-F1
#
_cell.length_a   1.000
_cell.length_b   1.000
_cell.length_c   1.000
_cell.angle_alpha   90.00
_cell.angle_beta   90.00
_cell.angle_gamma   90.00
#
_symmetry.space_group_name_H-M   'P 1'
#
loop_
_entity.id
_entity.type
_entity.pdbx_description
1 polymer ?
#
loop_
_entity_poly.entity_id
_entity_poly.type
_entity_poly.pdbx_seq_one_letter_code
_entity_poly.pdbx_strand_id
1 'polypeptide(L)'
;MRTSLKEASEIADENVLQRLQRMTRIARQFGFEIRGEPLGGAGSTWCEIRGRRILFLDLSQPAAEQAIAIREILDETAAIRPHSQAA
;
A
#
# COMPACT_ATOMS: atom_id res chain seq x y z
N MET A 1 -20.92 6.18 6.25
CA MET A 1 -20.29 6.69 5.02
C MET A 1 -21.04 6.07 3.85
N ARG A 2 -21.66 6.88 2.98
CA ARG A 2 -22.30 6.36 1.76
C ARG A 2 -21.26 6.38 0.66
N THR A 3 -20.64 5.24 0.38
CA THR A 3 -19.86 5.04 -0.84
C THR A 3 -20.80 5.29 -2.02
N SER A 4 -20.43 6.13 -2.97
CA SER A 4 -21.28 6.39 -4.13
C SER A 4 -21.50 5.08 -4.88
N LEU A 5 -22.72 4.79 -5.35
CA LEU A 5 -23.03 3.61 -6.17
C LEU A 5 -22.10 3.51 -7.39
N LYS A 6 -21.61 4.66 -7.86
CA LYS A 6 -20.63 4.79 -8.94
C LYS A 6 -19.22 4.37 -8.54
N GLU A 7 -18.77 4.70 -7.34
CA GLU A 7 -17.46 4.26 -6.82
C GLU A 7 -17.44 2.74 -6.59
N ALA A 8 -18.55 2.18 -6.11
CA ALA A 8 -18.66 0.73 -5.91
C ALA A 8 -18.63 -0.05 -7.24
N SER A 9 -19.26 0.46 -8.31
CA SER A 9 -19.20 -0.16 -9.63
C SER A 9 -17.81 -0.02 -10.27
N GLU A 10 -17.14 1.13 -10.09
CA GLU A 10 -15.78 1.34 -10.61
C GLU A 10 -14.74 0.44 -9.91
N ILE A 11 -14.97 0.07 -8.64
CA ILE A 11 -14.15 -0.94 -7.94
C ILE A 11 -14.40 -2.36 -8.50
N ALA A 12 -15.63 -2.65 -8.95
CA ALA A 12 -16.00 -3.97 -9.46
C ALA A 12 -15.37 -4.27 -10.84
N ASP A 13 -15.24 -3.26 -11.71
CA ASP A 13 -14.62 -3.39 -13.04
C ASP A 13 -13.08 -3.17 -13.01
N GLU A 14 -12.51 -2.99 -11.83
CA GLU A 14 -11.09 -2.70 -11.67
C GLU A 14 -10.20 -3.92 -11.95
N ASN A 15 -9.27 -3.78 -12.89
CA ASN A 15 -8.27 -4.80 -13.14
C ASN A 15 -7.13 -4.78 -12.10
N VAL A 16 -6.30 -5.83 -12.11
CA VAL A 16 -5.23 -6.00 -11.10
C VAL A 16 -4.21 -4.85 -11.09
N LEU A 17 -3.88 -4.28 -12.25
CA LEU A 17 -2.92 -3.18 -12.33
C LEU A 17 -3.50 -1.88 -11.79
N GLN A 18 -4.77 -1.60 -12.11
CA GLN A 18 -5.49 -0.46 -11.55
C GLN A 18 -5.60 -0.58 -10.03
N ARG A 19 -5.88 -1.80 -9.53
CA ARG A 19 -5.90 -2.09 -8.10
C ARG A 19 -4.57 -1.80 -7.43
N LEU A 20 -3.47 -2.31 -7.99
CA LEU A 20 -2.13 -2.04 -7.48
C LEU A 20 -1.80 -0.55 -7.46
N GLN A 21 -2.13 0.18 -8.54
CA GLN A 21 -1.95 1.63 -8.61
C GLN A 21 -2.78 2.35 -7.53
N ARG A 22 -4.04 1.95 -7.33
CA ARG A 22 -4.90 2.52 -6.29
C ARG A 22 -4.34 2.25 -4.89
N MET A 23 -3.93 1.02 -4.61
CA MET A 23 -3.35 0.65 -3.31
C MET A 23 -2.05 1.41 -3.03
N THR A 24 -1.18 1.54 -4.03
CA THR A 24 0.06 2.34 -3.97
C THR A 24 -0.25 3.81 -3.66
N ARG A 25 -1.32 4.37 -4.26
CA ARG A 25 -1.78 5.74 -3.97
C ARG A 25 -2.26 5.88 -2.53
N ILE A 26 -3.07 4.94 -2.05
CA ILE A 26 -3.58 4.95 -0.67
C ILE A 26 -2.42 4.85 0.33
N ALA A 27 -1.47 3.94 0.14
CA ALA A 27 -0.29 3.82 1.00
C ALA A 27 0.52 5.12 1.08
N ARG A 28 0.69 5.84 -0.03
CA ARG A 28 1.32 7.18 -0.02
C ARG A 28 0.52 8.20 0.79
N GLN A 29 -0.81 8.19 0.71
CA GLN A 29 -1.67 9.06 1.52
C GLN A 29 -1.59 8.73 3.02
N PHE A 30 -1.28 7.49 3.37
CA PHE A 30 -1.02 7.05 4.75
C PHE A 30 0.43 7.29 5.22
N GLY A 31 1.22 8.03 4.43
CA GLY A 31 2.57 8.48 4.80
C GLY A 31 3.69 7.49 4.48
N PHE A 32 3.42 6.44 3.68
CA PHE A 32 4.48 5.56 3.20
C PHE A 32 5.20 6.15 2.00
N GLU A 33 6.53 6.12 2.05
CA GLU A 33 7.38 6.10 0.87
C GLU A 33 7.38 4.68 0.31
N ILE A 34 7.13 4.50 -0.99
CA ILE A 34 7.06 3.17 -1.62
C ILE A 34 8.30 2.96 -2.46
N ARG A 35 9.03 1.88 -2.18
CA ARG A 35 10.22 1.45 -2.91
C ARG A 35 10.01 0.07 -3.50
N GLY A 36 10.11 -0.04 -4.82
CA GLY A 36 10.10 -1.34 -5.49
C GLY A 36 11.48 -1.98 -5.38
N GLU A 37 11.55 -3.19 -4.81
CA GLU A 37 12.79 -3.95 -4.62
C GLU A 37 12.56 -5.40 -5.08
N PRO A 38 13.54 -6.07 -5.70
CA PRO A 38 13.45 -7.50 -5.98
C PRO A 38 13.77 -8.29 -4.70
N LEU A 39 12.75 -8.65 -3.92
CA LEU A 39 12.94 -9.35 -2.64
C LEU A 39 12.93 -10.88 -2.78
N GLY A 40 13.01 -11.39 -4.01
CA GLY A 40 13.17 -12.82 -4.29
C GLY A 40 11.98 -13.67 -3.87
N GLY A 41 10.78 -13.10 -3.78
CA GLY A 41 9.56 -13.77 -3.38
C GLY A 41 9.35 -13.80 -1.87
N ALA A 42 10.19 -13.13 -1.08
CA ALA A 42 10.04 -13.01 0.38
C ALA A 42 8.76 -12.27 0.79
N GLY A 43 8.15 -11.51 -0.14
CA GLY A 43 6.95 -10.73 0.11
C GLY A 43 7.26 -9.27 0.39
N SER A 44 6.24 -8.43 0.17
CA SER A 44 6.34 -7.01 0.49
C SER A 44 6.31 -6.79 2.00
N THR A 45 7.06 -5.81 2.49
CA THR A 45 7.18 -5.52 3.92
C THR A 45 7.31 -4.02 4.15
N TRP A 46 7.35 -3.58 5.40
CA TRP A 46 7.54 -2.18 5.74
C TRP A 46 8.42 -2.00 6.97
N CYS A 47 8.96 -0.80 7.13
CA CYS A 47 9.63 -0.39 8.34
C CYS A 47 9.42 1.10 8.62
N GLU A 48 9.77 1.53 9.83
CA GLU A 48 9.87 2.94 10.18
C GLU A 48 11.32 3.28 10.54
N ILE A 49 11.91 4.25 9.83
CA ILE A 49 13.28 4.72 10.08
C ILE A 49 13.19 6.21 10.39
N ARG A 50 13.54 6.60 11.63
CA ARG A 50 13.50 8.01 12.09
C ARG A 50 12.14 8.68 11.79
N GLY A 51 11.04 7.99 12.09
CA GLY A 51 9.68 8.48 11.85
C GLY A 51 9.19 8.40 10.40
N ARG A 52 10.04 7.95 9.45
CA ARG A 52 9.66 7.78 8.05
C ARG A 52 9.24 6.33 7.79
N ARG A 53 8.01 6.15 7.31
CA ARG A 53 7.50 4.83 6.91
C ARG A 53 7.92 4.52 5.49
N ILE A 54 8.56 3.38 5.31
CA ILE A 54 9.00 2.89 4.00
C ILE A 54 8.32 1.54 3.78
N LEU A 55 7.60 1.40 2.66
CA LEU A 55 7.04 0.15 2.18
C LEU A 55 7.92 -0.37 1.05
N PHE A 56 8.48 -1.57 1.23
CA PHE A 56 9.24 -2.28 0.23
C PHE A 56 8.31 -3.23 -0.52
N LEU A 57 8.04 -2.89 -1.78
CA LEU A 57 7.18 -3.64 -2.67
C LEU A 57 8.02 -4.67 -3.42
N ASP A 58 7.73 -5.96 -3.23
CA ASP A 58 8.46 -7.03 -3.89
C ASP A 58 8.09 -7.10 -5.38
N LEU A 59 8.99 -6.62 -6.25
CA LEU A 59 8.79 -6.60 -7.69
C LEU A 59 8.85 -7.99 -8.33
N SER A 60 9.30 -9.01 -7.61
CA SER A 60 9.31 -10.39 -8.09
C SER A 60 7.95 -11.08 -7.96
N GLN A 61 7.01 -10.51 -7.20
CA GLN A 61 5.67 -11.06 -7.03
C GLN A 61 4.67 -10.53 -8.08
N PRO A 62 3.61 -11.30 -8.41
CA PRO A 62 2.53 -10.82 -9.26
C PRO A 62 1.85 -9.56 -8.69
N ALA A 63 1.32 -8.71 -9.56
CA ALA A 63 0.62 -7.48 -9.16
C ALA A 63 -0.56 -7.71 -8.20
N ALA A 64 -1.20 -8.88 -8.27
CA ALA A 64 -2.27 -9.26 -7.34
C ALA A 64 -1.75 -9.42 -5.90
N GLU A 65 -0.63 -10.16 -5.73
CA GLU A 65 0.02 -10.36 -4.44
C GLU A 65 0.54 -9.05 -3.87
N GLN A 66 1.16 -8.23 -4.72
CA GLN A 66 1.61 -6.88 -4.34
C GLN A 66 0.45 -6.03 -3.80
N ALA A 67 -0.72 -6.05 -4.45
CA ALA A 67 -1.88 -5.29 -4.01
C ALA A 67 -2.49 -5.81 -2.69
N ILE A 68 -2.45 -7.12 -2.47
CA ILE A 68 -2.87 -7.76 -1.21
C ILE A 68 -1.92 -7.33 -0.08
N ALA A 69 -0.61 -7.45 -0.29
CA ALA A 69 0.39 -7.10 0.72
C ALA A 69 0.31 -5.61 1.12
N ILE A 70 0.10 -4.69 0.17
CA ILE A 70 -0.11 -3.27 0.52
C ILE A 70 -1.34 -3.08 1.40
N ARG A 71 -2.43 -3.82 1.14
CA ARG A 71 -3.65 -3.75 1.98
C ARG A 71 -3.38 -4.26 3.39
N GLU A 72 -2.71 -5.40 3.51
CA GLU A 72 -2.36 -5.99 4.80
C GLU A 72 -1.47 -5.05 5.63
N ILE A 73 -0.47 -4.43 5.00
CA ILE A 73 0.40 -3.43 5.65
C ILE A 73 -0.41 -2.21 6.10
N LEU A 74 -1.35 -1.73 5.28
CA LEU A 74 -2.24 -0.63 5.66
C LEU A 74 -3.13 -0.98 6.86
N ASP A 75 -3.68 -2.19 6.87
CA ASP A 75 -4.52 -2.69 7.96
C ASP A 75 -3.71 -2.86 9.25
N GLU A 76 -2.49 -3.41 9.15
CA GLU A 76 -1.54 -3.56 10.27
C GLU A 76 -1.18 -2.20 10.88
N THR A 77 -0.98 -1.18 10.03
CA THR A 77 -0.46 0.12 10.46
C THR A 77 -1.54 1.17 10.75
N ALA A 78 -2.82 0.84 10.55
CA ALA A 78 -3.94 1.78 10.69
C ALA A 78 -4.04 2.44 12.08
N ALA A 79 -3.64 1.74 13.14
CA ALA A 79 -3.69 2.26 14.51
C ALA A 79 -2.37 2.95 14.95
N ILE A 80 -1.30 2.78 14.18
CA ILE A 80 0.01 3.32 14.52
C ILE A 80 0.02 4.80 14.11
N ARG A 81 0.24 5.70 15.07
CA ARG A 81 0.48 7.11 14.73
C ARG A 81 1.90 7.25 14.17
N PRO A 82 2.10 7.88 13.01
CA PRO A 82 3.44 8.18 12.54
C PRO A 82 4.11 9.12 13.55
N HIS A 83 5.36 8.82 13.93
CA HIS A 83 6.15 9.76 14.73
C HIS A 83 6.33 11.03 13.89
N SER A 84 5.88 12.17 14.39
CA SER A 84 5.90 13.45 13.66
C SER A 84 7.29 13.72 13.09
N GLN A 85 7.38 13.98 11.79
CA GLN A 85 8.60 14.54 11.19
C GLN A 85 8.93 15.84 11.93
N ALA A 86 10.08 15.88 12.61
CA ALA A 86 10.68 17.14 13.01
C ALA A 86 10.96 17.96 11.74
N ALA A 87 10.51 19.22 11.78
CA ALA A 87 10.61 20.21 10.71
C ALA A 87 12.06 20.47 10.26
#